data_AF-A0A2R6G8F0-F1
#
_entry.id   AF-A0A2R6G8F0-F1
#
_cell.length_a   1.000
_cell.length_b   1.000
_cell.length_c   1.000
_cell.angle_alpha   90.00
_cell.angle_beta   90.00
_cell.angle_gamma   90.00
#
_symmetry.space_group_name_H-M   'P 1'
#
loop_
_entity.id
_entity.type
_entity.pdbx_description
1 polymer ?
#
loop_
_entity_poly.entity_id
_entity_poly.type
_entity_poly.pdbx_seq_one_letter_code
_entity_poly.pdbx_strand_id
1 'polypeptide(L)'
;MTLHGESGRGVPNERPIQQCAYCRREASGGEGCTTDTITFPDGTVEAAIAYGEESTARLAERCPGCGVEPEGYHHPFCPNEECPRCGGGLMHCGCLDTDCVSRRWPE
;
A
#
# COMPACT_ATOMS: atom_id res chain seq x y z
N MET A 1 -0.23 -21.81 46.89
CA MET A 1 -0.78 -22.45 45.68
C MET A 1 -1.97 -21.56 45.31
N THR A 2 -1.95 -20.71 44.28
CA THR A 2 -1.38 -20.86 42.94
C THR A 2 -1.10 -19.46 42.37
N LEU A 3 0.05 -19.29 41.74
CA LEU A 3 0.39 -18.14 40.90
C LEU A 3 -0.09 -18.44 39.48
N HIS A 4 -0.84 -17.54 38.84
CA HIS A 4 -0.98 -17.36 37.39
C HIS A 4 -1.48 -15.91 37.19
N GLY A 5 -0.78 -14.95 36.58
CA GLY A 5 0.40 -15.03 35.74
C GLY A 5 0.03 -15.30 34.29
N GLU A 6 -0.52 -14.30 33.58
CA GLU A 6 -0.17 -14.08 32.17
C GLU A 6 -0.56 -12.69 31.66
N SER A 7 0.50 -11.96 31.36
CA SER A 7 0.56 -10.67 30.70
C SER A 7 0.30 -10.85 29.21
N GLY A 8 -0.91 -10.55 28.75
CA GLY A 8 -1.19 -10.34 27.33
C GLY A 8 -0.60 -8.99 26.89
N ARG A 9 0.65 -8.99 26.41
CA ARG A 9 1.21 -7.83 25.71
C ARG A 9 0.47 -7.71 24.38
N GLY A 10 -0.55 -6.85 24.33
CA GLY A 10 -1.17 -6.45 23.08
C GLY A 10 -0.10 -5.87 22.17
N VAL A 11 0.05 -6.45 20.99
CA VAL A 11 0.74 -5.84 19.84
C VAL A 11 0.24 -4.39 19.72
N PRO A 12 1.14 -3.40 19.54
CA PRO A 12 0.70 -2.02 19.40
C PRO A 12 -0.30 -1.96 18.25
N ASN A 13 -1.49 -1.48 18.58
CA ASN A 13 -2.59 -1.21 17.68
C ASN A 13 -2.09 -0.22 16.60
N GLU A 14 -1.57 -0.75 15.50
CA GLU A 14 -1.29 -0.01 14.27
C GLU A 14 -2.64 0.47 13.75
N ARG A 15 -3.05 1.66 14.19
CA ARG A 15 -4.27 2.30 13.71
C ARG A 15 -4.16 2.37 12.19
N PRO A 16 -5.04 1.71 11.42
CA PRO A 16 -4.97 1.79 9.97
C PRO A 16 -5.03 3.25 9.57
N ILE A 17 -4.28 3.61 8.53
CA ILE A 17 -4.25 4.98 8.00
C ILE A 17 -5.70 5.37 7.66
N GLN A 18 -6.33 6.16 8.52
CA GLN A 18 -7.75 6.48 8.38
C GLN A 18 -8.00 7.37 7.16
N GLN A 19 -7.01 8.19 6.79
CA GLN A 19 -7.09 9.13 5.68
C GLN A 19 -5.89 8.98 4.74
N CYS A 20 -6.15 8.85 3.44
CA CYS A 20 -5.13 8.81 2.42
C CYS A 20 -4.37 10.15 2.34
N ALA A 21 -3.04 10.09 2.37
CA ALA A 21 -2.18 11.28 2.25
C ALA A 21 -2.30 11.98 0.89
N TYR A 22 -2.67 11.23 -0.17
CA TYR A 22 -2.72 11.70 -1.55
C TYR A 22 -4.05 12.38 -1.87
N CYS A 23 -5.18 11.71 -1.63
CA CYS A 23 -6.51 12.24 -1.99
C CYS A 23 -7.33 12.77 -0.82
N ARG A 24 -6.85 12.64 0.43
CA ARG A 24 -7.51 13.10 1.66
C ARG A 24 -8.88 12.44 1.97
N ARG A 25 -9.27 11.39 1.23
CA ARG A 25 -10.43 10.55 1.55
C ARG A 25 -10.09 9.45 2.55
N GLU A 26 -11.12 8.83 3.11
CA GLU A 26 -10.97 7.64 3.93
C GLU A 26 -10.36 6.52 3.10
N ALA A 27 -9.26 5.91 3.60
CA ALA A 27 -8.55 4.87 2.85
C ALA A 27 -9.27 3.51 2.89
N SER A 28 -10.23 3.36 3.81
CA SER A 28 -10.96 2.14 4.08
C SER A 28 -12.45 2.37 3.80
N GLY A 29 -12.83 2.24 2.52
CA GLY A 29 -14.21 2.37 2.08
C GLY A 29 -14.56 1.66 0.76
N GLY A 30 -13.58 1.04 0.09
CA GLY A 30 -13.77 0.48 -1.26
C GLY A 30 -13.87 1.55 -2.36
N GLU A 31 -14.05 2.82 -2.00
CA GLU A 31 -13.82 3.95 -2.89
C GLU A 31 -12.32 4.02 -3.22
N GLY A 32 -11.97 3.97 -4.50
CA GLY A 32 -10.58 4.08 -4.93
C GLY A 32 -9.97 5.45 -4.61
N CYS A 33 -8.65 5.57 -4.77
CA CYS A 33 -7.99 6.86 -4.76
C CYS A 33 -8.38 7.68 -6.01
N THR A 34 -8.36 9.01 -5.92
CA THR A 34 -8.55 9.90 -7.10
C THR A 34 -7.22 10.33 -7.68
N THR A 35 -6.12 9.91 -7.07
CA THR A 35 -4.79 10.18 -7.58
C THR A 35 -4.43 9.05 -8.54
N ASP A 36 -4.11 9.43 -9.76
CA ASP A 36 -3.68 8.60 -10.89
C ASP A 36 -2.15 8.56 -11.02
N THR A 37 -1.43 8.99 -9.99
CA THR A 37 0.02 9.15 -9.97
C THR A 37 0.64 8.77 -8.62
N ILE A 38 1.89 8.34 -8.66
CA ILE A 38 2.71 8.04 -7.48
C ILE A 38 3.94 8.95 -7.50
N THR A 39 4.11 9.78 -6.47
CA THR A 39 5.33 10.58 -6.27
C THR A 39 6.33 9.80 -5.44
N PHE A 40 7.55 9.66 -5.97
CA PHE A 40 8.65 8.93 -5.34
C PHE A 40 9.62 9.85 -4.58
N PRO A 41 10.47 9.31 -3.67
CA PRO A 41 11.37 10.11 -2.84
C PRO A 41 12.42 10.94 -3.61
N ASP A 42 12.78 10.52 -4.82
CA ASP A 42 13.67 11.25 -5.73
C ASP A 42 12.95 12.38 -6.50
N GLY A 43 11.66 12.58 -6.23
CA GLY A 43 10.82 13.58 -6.86
C GLY A 43 10.24 13.17 -8.21
N THR A 44 10.51 11.95 -8.71
CA THR A 44 9.83 11.49 -9.93
C THR A 44 8.37 11.18 -9.65
N VAL A 45 7.55 11.31 -10.70
CA VAL A 45 6.13 11.01 -10.66
C VAL A 45 5.84 10.02 -11.77
N GLU A 46 5.33 8.85 -11.40
CA GLU A 46 4.87 7.82 -12.36
C GLU A 46 3.36 7.72 -12.33
N ALA A 47 2.76 7.23 -13.42
CA ALA A 47 1.34 6.90 -13.43
C ALA A 47 1.05 5.76 -12.45
N ALA A 48 0.01 5.90 -11.64
CA ALA A 48 -0.51 4.80 -10.83
C ALA A 48 -1.13 3.75 -11.76
N ILE A 49 -1.12 2.49 -11.34
CA ILE A 49 -1.75 1.40 -12.09
C ILE A 49 -3.11 1.15 -11.46
N ALA A 50 -4.17 1.23 -12.27
CA ALA A 50 -5.52 0.94 -11.80
C ALA A 50 -5.69 -0.56 -11.52
N TYR A 51 -6.56 -0.89 -10.58
CA TYR A 51 -6.87 -2.29 -10.28
C TYR A 51 -7.42 -2.98 -11.52
N GLY A 52 -6.83 -4.14 -11.85
CA GLY A 52 -7.17 -4.92 -13.05
C GLY A 52 -6.31 -4.61 -14.29
N GLU A 53 -5.52 -3.55 -14.29
CA GLU A 53 -4.50 -3.27 -15.32
C GLU A 53 -3.09 -3.73 -14.90
N GLU A 54 -2.94 -4.17 -13.66
CA GLU A 54 -1.68 -4.63 -13.07
C GLU A 54 -1.22 -5.94 -13.71
N SER A 55 0.09 -6.07 -13.94
CA SER A 55 0.68 -7.25 -14.60
C SER A 55 0.42 -8.56 -13.82
N THR A 56 0.22 -8.45 -12.51
CA THR A 56 -0.02 -9.58 -11.60
C THR A 56 -1.46 -9.68 -11.09
N ALA A 57 -2.39 -8.83 -11.56
CA ALA A 57 -3.75 -8.81 -11.07
C ALA A 57 -4.45 -10.16 -11.27
N ARG A 58 -4.90 -10.77 -10.16
CA ARG A 58 -5.99 -11.75 -10.22
C ARG A 58 -7.29 -10.98 -10.23
N LEU A 59 -7.94 -10.95 -11.40
CA LEU A 59 -9.23 -10.28 -11.60
C LEU A 59 -10.32 -10.93 -10.73
N ALA A 60 -10.49 -10.40 -9.52
CA ALA A 60 -11.70 -10.53 -8.73
C ALA A 60 -12.59 -9.30 -8.97
N GLU A 61 -13.89 -9.40 -8.65
CA GLU A 61 -14.84 -8.28 -8.78
C GLU A 61 -14.41 -7.02 -8.03
N ARG A 62 -13.63 -7.18 -6.95
CA ARG A 62 -13.03 -6.10 -6.16
C ARG A 62 -11.65 -6.51 -5.66
N CYS A 63 -10.77 -5.54 -5.45
CA CYS A 63 -9.47 -5.79 -4.85
C CYS A 63 -9.65 -6.39 -3.44
N PRO A 64 -9.06 -7.56 -3.12
CA PRO A 64 -9.18 -8.17 -1.81
C PRO A 64 -8.58 -7.34 -0.65
N GLY A 65 -7.68 -6.39 -0.98
CA GLY A 65 -6.96 -5.58 0.01
C GLY A 65 -7.67 -4.29 0.38
N CYS A 66 -8.23 -3.58 -0.61
CA CYS A 66 -8.82 -2.25 -0.41
C CYS A 66 -10.29 -2.14 -0.84
N GLY A 67 -10.84 -3.15 -1.55
CA GLY A 67 -12.23 -3.18 -2.00
C GLY A 67 -12.55 -2.38 -3.26
N VAL A 68 -11.55 -1.76 -3.90
CA VAL A 68 -11.74 -0.99 -5.15
C VAL A 68 -12.21 -1.88 -6.30
N GLU A 69 -13.05 -1.32 -7.16
CA GLU A 69 -13.51 -1.97 -8.39
C GLU A 69 -12.44 -1.88 -9.49
N PRO A 70 -12.50 -2.75 -10.52
CA PRO A 70 -11.65 -2.63 -11.71
C PRO A 70 -11.69 -1.21 -12.28
N GLU A 71 -10.58 -0.79 -12.89
CA GLU A 71 -10.37 0.57 -13.44
C GLU A 71 -10.26 1.67 -12.37
N GLY A 72 -10.53 1.37 -11.08
CA GLY A 72 -10.27 2.28 -9.97
C GLY A 72 -8.84 2.22 -9.46
N TYR A 73 -8.30 3.35 -8.98
CA TYR A 73 -6.97 3.40 -8.39
C TYR A 73 -6.96 2.92 -6.94
N HIS A 74 -5.92 2.17 -6.58
CA HIS A 74 -5.65 1.84 -5.19
C HIS A 74 -5.35 3.10 -4.38
N HIS A 75 -5.71 3.08 -3.10
CA HIS A 75 -5.04 3.98 -2.17
C HIS A 75 -3.59 3.51 -2.01
N PRO A 76 -2.60 4.42 -2.11
CA PRO A 76 -1.20 4.05 -1.99
C PRO A 76 -0.95 3.25 -0.72
N PHE A 77 -0.14 2.20 -0.86
CA PHE A 77 0.10 1.16 0.14
C PHE A 77 -1.04 0.15 0.31
N CYS A 78 -1.83 -0.08 -0.73
CA CYS A 78 -2.68 -1.27 -0.77
C CYS A 78 -1.78 -2.51 -0.89
N PRO A 79 -2.06 -3.62 -0.17
CA PRO A 79 -1.20 -4.81 -0.19
C PRO A 79 -1.17 -5.51 -1.56
N ASN A 80 -2.13 -5.23 -2.45
CA ASN A 80 -2.18 -5.78 -3.80
C ASN A 80 -1.76 -4.79 -4.88
N GLU A 81 -1.44 -3.53 -4.52
CA GLU A 81 -1.07 -2.50 -5.48
C GLU A 81 0.31 -2.78 -6.08
N GLU A 82 0.36 -2.79 -7.40
CA GLU A 82 1.58 -2.91 -8.18
C GLU A 82 2.35 -1.58 -8.25
N CYS A 83 3.65 -1.64 -8.06
CA CYS A 83 4.55 -0.51 -8.17
C CYS A 83 4.81 -0.20 -9.64
N PRO A 84 4.50 1.02 -10.14
CA PRO A 84 4.73 1.37 -11.54
C PRO A 84 6.21 1.42 -11.91
N ARG A 85 7.12 1.57 -10.93
CA ARG A 85 8.56 1.65 -11.16
C ARG A 85 9.21 0.28 -11.38
N CYS A 86 8.76 -0.75 -10.67
CA CYS A 86 9.45 -2.06 -10.65
C CYS A 86 8.55 -3.28 -10.89
N GLY A 87 7.22 -3.10 -10.99
CA GLY A 87 6.24 -4.18 -11.17
C GLY A 87 6.05 -5.10 -9.96
N GLY A 88 6.71 -4.82 -8.83
CA GLY A 88 6.49 -5.54 -7.56
C GLY A 88 5.40 -4.87 -6.71
N GLY A 89 5.01 -5.45 -5.58
CA GLY A 89 4.01 -4.80 -4.70
C GLY A 89 4.55 -3.49 -4.09
N LEU A 90 3.83 -2.39 -4.23
CA LEU A 90 4.27 -1.04 -3.84
C LEU A 90 4.68 -0.97 -2.37
N MET A 91 3.91 -1.59 -1.47
CA MET A 91 4.22 -1.70 -0.04
C MET A 91 5.52 -2.46 0.26
N HIS A 92 5.93 -3.38 -0.61
CA HIS A 92 7.01 -4.35 -0.32
C HIS A 92 8.30 -4.08 -1.08
N CYS A 93 8.24 -3.35 -2.19
CA CYS A 93 9.38 -3.13 -3.08
C CYS A 93 10.40 -2.11 -2.57
N GLY A 94 10.03 -1.31 -1.57
CA GLY A 94 10.87 -0.26 -0.99
C GLY A 94 11.10 0.96 -1.89
N CYS A 95 10.49 1.04 -3.08
CA CYS A 95 10.67 2.19 -3.98
C CYS A 95 10.14 3.52 -3.39
N LEU A 96 9.20 3.46 -2.44
CA LEU A 96 8.67 4.62 -1.70
C LEU A 96 9.39 4.92 -0.38
N ASP A 97 10.36 4.11 0.03
CA ASP A 97 11.14 4.39 1.23
C ASP A 97 12.16 5.48 0.94
N THR A 98 12.30 6.47 1.82
CA THR A 98 13.34 7.50 1.71
C THR A 98 14.76 6.92 1.72
N ASP A 99 14.92 5.69 2.20
CA ASP A 99 16.18 4.93 2.21
C ASP A 99 16.49 4.20 0.87
N CYS A 100 15.60 4.23 -0.12
CA CYS A 100 15.85 3.58 -1.41
C CYS A 100 16.92 4.28 -2.27
N VAL A 101 17.24 5.54 -1.96
CA VAL A 101 18.39 6.26 -2.54
C VAL A 101 19.71 5.82 -1.89
N SER A 102 19.66 5.17 -0.72
CA SER A 102 20.83 4.81 0.09
C SER A 102 21.10 3.30 0.15
N ARG A 103 20.15 2.45 -0.25
CA ARG A 103 20.32 0.99 -0.33
C ARG A 103 20.71 0.54 -1.75
N ARG A 104 21.83 1.04 -2.26
CA ARG A 104 22.75 0.15 -3.00
C ARG A 104 23.28 -0.80 -1.95
N TRP A 105 22.67 -1.98 -1.82
CA TRP A 105 23.17 -3.06 -0.97
C TRP A 105 24.69 -3.22 -1.23
N PRO A 106 25.58 -2.93 -0.27
CA PRO A 106 26.91 -3.50 -0.31
C PRO A 106 26.81 -4.96 0.14
N GLU A 107 27.58 -5.80 -0.55
CA GLU A 107 27.85 -7.24 -0.40
C GLU A 107 27.57 -7.93 0.95
#